data_AF-A0A8T6S4P2-F1
#
_entry.id   AF-A0A8T6S4P2-F1
#
_cell.length_a   1.000
_cell.length_b   1.000
_cell.length_c   1.000
_cell.angle_alpha   90.00
_cell.angle_beta   90.00
_cell.angle_gamma   90.00
#
_symmetry.space_group_name_H-M   'P 1'
#
loop_
_entity.id
_entity.type
_entity.pdbx_description
1 polymer ?
#
loop_
_entity_poly.entity_id
_entity_poly.type
_entity_poly.pdbx_seq_one_letter_code
_entity_poly.pdbx_strand_id
1 'polypeptide(L)'
;SVVSASTESGEQSLVFVNTRRSTESLAERLSLYLRESVPKDDLEALKDVSERVKRGDAETTQVGDRLANCISSGVAFHHAG
;
A
#
# COMPACT_ATOMS: atom_id res chain seq x y z
N SER A 1 3.80 -12.39 -10.00
CA SER A 1 4.92 -12.60 -9.04
C SER A 1 4.40 -13.41 -7.87
N VAL A 2 5.23 -13.83 -6.90
CA VAL A 2 4.72 -14.50 -5.67
C VAL A 2 3.70 -13.61 -4.95
N VAL A 3 3.95 -12.30 -4.90
CA VAL A 3 3.02 -11.33 -4.29
C VAL A 3 1.68 -11.28 -5.04
N SER A 4 1.69 -11.24 -6.38
CA SER A 4 0.44 -11.25 -7.17
C SER A 4 -0.34 -12.55 -6.95
N ALA A 5 0.35 -13.70 -6.97
CA ALA A 5 -0.29 -15.00 -6.77
C ALA A 5 -0.93 -15.11 -5.38
N SER A 6 -0.25 -14.65 -4.32
CA SER A 6 -0.83 -14.58 -2.98
C SER A 6 -2.03 -13.64 -2.91
N THR A 7 -1.99 -12.50 -3.61
CA THR A 7 -3.12 -11.56 -3.64
C THR A 7 -4.34 -12.19 -4.33
N GLU A 8 -4.13 -12.87 -5.45
CA GLU A 8 -5.17 -13.57 -6.22
C GLU A 8 -5.78 -14.76 -5.44
N SER A 9 -5.02 -15.40 -4.55
CA SER A 9 -5.52 -16.46 -3.65
C SER A 9 -6.20 -15.91 -2.38
N GLY A 10 -6.26 -14.59 -2.20
CA GLY A 10 -6.77 -13.94 -0.98
C GLY A 10 -5.83 -14.04 0.22
N GLU A 11 -4.57 -14.40 -0.02
CA GLU A 11 -3.51 -14.46 0.98
C GLU A 11 -2.74 -13.13 1.08
N GLN A 12 -1.94 -12.99 2.13
CA GLN A 12 -1.12 -11.80 2.38
C GLN A 12 0.38 -12.10 2.16
N SER A 13 1.12 -11.07 1.74
CA SER A 13 2.57 -11.14 1.55
C SER A 13 3.28 -10.05 2.32
N LEU A 14 4.42 -10.38 2.93
CA LEU A 14 5.33 -9.42 3.55
C LEU A 14 6.66 -9.42 2.79
N VAL A 15 7.06 -8.26 2.27
CA VAL A 15 8.28 -8.11 1.46
C VAL A 15 9.32 -7.30 2.22
N PHE A 16 10.51 -7.86 2.41
CA PHE A 16 11.64 -7.18 3.04
C PHE A 16 12.57 -6.56 2.01
N VAL A 17 12.94 -5.30 2.25
CA VAL A 17 13.91 -4.55 1.45
C VAL A 17 14.92 -3.84 2.37
N ASN A 18 15.99 -3.33 1.78
CA ASN A 18 17.19 -2.92 2.48
C ASN A 18 17.27 -1.42 2.87
N THR A 19 16.39 -0.56 2.35
CA THR A 19 16.42 0.89 2.63
C THR A 19 15.01 1.48 2.68
N ARG A 20 14.82 2.59 3.41
CA ARG A 20 13.53 3.31 3.47
C ARG A 20 13.02 3.68 2.09
N ARG A 21 13.91 4.26 1.26
CA ARG A 21 13.62 4.65 -0.13
C ARG A 21 13.18 3.44 -0.96
N SER A 22 13.88 2.31 -0.86
CA SER A 22 13.49 1.11 -1.60
C SER A 22 12.15 0.53 -1.12
N THR A 23 11.77 0.72 0.15
CA THR A 23 10.45 0.34 0.66
C THR A 23 9.35 1.15 0.01
N GLU A 24 9.46 2.49 0.01
CA GLU A 24 8.49 3.38 -0.65
C GLU A 24 8.38 3.07 -2.14
N SER A 25 9.51 3.03 -2.86
CA SER A 25 9.52 2.82 -4.32
C SER A 25 8.99 1.44 -4.72
N LEU A 26 9.23 0.39 -3.93
CA LEU A 26 8.68 -0.93 -4.22
C LEU A 26 7.16 -0.96 -3.98
N ALA A 27 6.69 -0.35 -2.89
CA ALA A 27 5.26 -0.29 -2.60
C ALA A 27 4.48 0.49 -3.66
N GLU A 28 4.99 1.64 -4.10
CA GLU A 28 4.40 2.41 -5.20
C GLU A 28 4.29 1.58 -6.48
N ARG A 29 5.36 0.85 -6.84
CA ARG A 29 5.36 -0.03 -8.01
C ARG A 29 4.35 -1.17 -7.87
N LEU A 30 4.31 -1.85 -6.72
CA LEU A 30 3.36 -2.95 -6.49
C LEU A 30 1.91 -2.46 -6.52
N SER A 31 1.65 -1.25 -6.01
CA SER A 31 0.31 -0.65 -6.00
C SER A 31 -0.28 -0.52 -7.41
N LEU A 32 0.56 -0.24 -8.41
CA LEU A 32 0.12 -0.15 -9.80
C LEU A 32 -0.33 -1.51 -10.38
N TYR A 33 0.30 -2.61 -9.93
CA TYR A 33 0.03 -3.95 -10.47
C TYR A 33 -1.04 -4.71 -9.69
N LEU A 34 -1.11 -4.53 -8.37
CA LEU A 34 -1.99 -5.33 -7.51
C LEU A 34 -3.42 -4.82 -7.46
N ARG A 35 -3.66 -3.55 -7.81
CA ARG A 35 -5.00 -2.94 -7.78
C ARG A 35 -6.05 -3.77 -8.53
N GLU A 36 -5.67 -4.40 -9.66
CA GLU A 36 -6.58 -5.21 -10.47
C GLU A 36 -6.87 -6.59 -9.86
N SER A 37 -6.00 -7.06 -8.96
CA SER A 37 -6.13 -8.34 -8.26
C SER A 37 -6.88 -8.22 -6.92
N VAL A 38 -7.16 -7.01 -6.45
CA VAL A 38 -7.88 -6.77 -5.19
C VAL A 38 -9.39 -6.70 -5.46
N PRO A 39 -10.23 -7.43 -4.69
CA PRO A 39 -11.68 -7.33 -4.79
C PRO A 39 -12.19 -5.89 -4.64
N LYS A 40 -13.25 -5.53 -5.37
CA LYS A 40 -13.79 -4.15 -5.34
C LYS A 40 -14.25 -3.72 -3.94
N ASP A 41 -14.88 -4.62 -3.20
CA ASP A 41 -15.35 -4.34 -1.84
C ASP A 41 -14.17 -4.03 -0.89
N ASP A 42 -13.05 -4.73 -1.06
CA ASP A 42 -11.82 -4.46 -0.32
C ASP A 42 -11.20 -3.11 -0.72
N LEU A 43 -11.24 -2.76 -2.02
CA LEU A 43 -10.77 -1.45 -2.48
C LEU A 43 -11.57 -0.28 -1.88
N GLU A 44 -12.88 -0.44 -1.69
CA GLU A 44 -13.70 0.57 -1.00
C GLU A 44 -13.29 0.71 0.48
N ALA A 45 -13.15 -0.40 1.20
CA ALA A 45 -12.68 -0.39 2.58
C ALA A 45 -11.27 0.22 2.72
N LEU A 46 -10.37 -0.12 1.80
CA LEU A 46 -9.02 0.43 1.75
C LEU A 46 -8.99 1.93 1.43
N LYS A 47 -9.93 2.42 0.63
CA LYS A 47 -10.08 3.87 0.36
C LYS A 47 -10.42 4.63 1.64
N ASP A 48 -11.30 4.09 2.49
CA ASP A 48 -11.61 4.71 3.78
C ASP A 48 -10.39 4.75 4.71
N VAL A 49 -9.57 3.69 4.70
CA VAL A 49 -8.29 3.67 5.45
C VAL A 49 -7.32 4.69 4.89
N SER A 50 -7.18 4.79 3.57
CA SER A 50 -6.34 5.78 2.88
C SER A 50 -6.69 7.21 3.29
N GLU A 51 -7.99 7.55 3.30
CA GLU A 51 -8.46 8.88 3.68
C GLU A 51 -8.26 9.17 5.18
N ARG A 52 -8.37 8.14 6.05
CA ARG A 52 -8.02 8.29 7.47
C ARG A 52 -6.53 8.55 7.68
N VAL A 53 -5.65 7.91 6.90
CA VAL A 53 -4.21 8.16 6.95
C VAL A 53 -3.90 9.59 6.51
N LYS A 54 -4.50 10.07 5.41
CA LYS A 54 -4.31 11.47 4.96
C LYS A 54 -4.74 12.51 5.99
N ARG A 55 -5.80 12.23 6.75
CA ARG A 55 -6.36 13.13 7.77
C ARG A 55 -5.67 13.03 9.13
N GLY A 56 -5.04 11.89 9.42
CA GLY A 56 -4.49 11.58 10.73
C GLY A 56 -3.19 12.31 11.05
N ASP A 57 -2.46 12.77 10.03
CA ASP A 57 -1.28 13.61 10.23
C ASP A 57 -1.72 15.08 10.36
N ALA A 58 -1.32 15.72 11.47
CA ALA A 58 -1.56 17.14 11.71
C ALA A 58 -0.98 18.04 10.61
N GLU A 59 0.02 17.53 9.88
CA GLU A 59 0.47 18.06 8.60
C GLU A 59 0.60 16.91 7.59
N THR A 60 -0.04 17.05 6.42
CA THR A 60 0.14 16.10 5.32
C THR A 60 1.60 16.05 4.90
N THR A 61 2.26 14.92 5.14
CA THR A 61 3.65 14.69 4.69
C THR A 61 3.66 14.02 3.33
N GLN A 62 4.71 14.24 2.52
CA GLN A 62 4.89 13.51 1.26
C GLN A 62 4.92 11.99 1.47
N VAL A 63 5.42 11.52 2.62
CA VAL A 63 5.45 10.10 2.98
C VAL A 63 4.04 9.59 3.29
N GLY A 64 3.25 10.36 4.05
CA GLY A 64 1.85 10.05 4.35
C GLY A 64 1.00 9.97 3.09
N ASP A 65 1.18 10.90 2.14
CA ASP A 65 0.48 10.88 0.85
C ASP A 65 0.82 9.63 0.04
N ARG A 66 2.11 9.26 -0.04
CA ARG A 66 2.54 8.03 -0.72
C ARG A 66 1.95 6.80 -0.06
N LEU A 67 1.96 6.74 1.27
CA LEU A 67 1.39 5.62 2.02
C LEU A 67 -0.11 5.49 1.75
N ALA A 68 -0.85 6.59 1.85
CA ALA A 68 -2.28 6.60 1.59
C ALA A 68 -2.60 6.15 0.14
N ASN A 69 -1.83 6.61 -0.85
CA ASN A 69 -1.99 6.19 -2.23
C ASN A 69 -1.75 4.69 -2.40
N CYS A 70 -0.71 4.13 -1.77
CA CYS A 70 -0.47 2.69 -1.79
C CYS A 70 -1.64 1.92 -1.16
N ILE A 71 -2.12 2.36 0.01
CA ILE A 71 -3.18 1.67 0.76
C ILE A 71 -4.44 1.55 -0.09
N SER A 72 -4.81 2.61 -0.81
CA SER A 72 -5.97 2.61 -1.70
C SER A 72 -5.92 1.58 -2.85
N SER A 73 -4.78 0.92 -3.03
CA SER A 73 -4.52 -0.09 -4.05
C SER A 73 -4.09 -1.44 -3.45
N GLY A 74 -4.28 -1.66 -2.15
CA GLY A 74 -3.99 -2.92 -1.46
C GLY A 74 -2.54 -3.13 -1.04
N VAL A 75 -1.73 -2.07 -1.01
CA VAL A 75 -0.32 -2.15 -0.63
C VAL A 75 -0.02 -1.15 0.48
N ALA A 76 0.87 -1.48 1.41
CA ALA A 76 1.40 -0.53 2.36
C ALA A 76 2.92 -0.68 2.44
N PHE A 77 3.59 0.36 2.90
CA PHE A 77 4.99 0.28 3.31
C PHE A 77 5.15 0.61 4.78
N HIS A 78 6.19 0.04 5.37
CA HIS A 78 6.60 0.34 6.73
C HIS A 78 8.12 0.43 6.78
N HIS A 79 8.61 1.48 7.44
CA HIS A 79 10.00 1.63 7.84
C HIS A 79 10.04 2.45 9.12
N ALA A 80 11.16 2.46 9.82
CA ALA A 80 11.38 3.49 10.84
C ALA A 80 11.29 4.85 10.14
N GLY A 81 10.26 5.64 10.45
CA GLY A 81 10.13 7.04 10.03
C GLY A 81 11.24 7.85 10.66
#